data_AF-L0NFN2-F1
#
_entry.id   AF-L0NFN2-F1
#
_cell.length_a   1.000
_cell.length_b   1.000
_cell.length_c   1.000
_cell.angle_alpha   90.00
_cell.angle_beta   90.00
_cell.angle_gamma   90.00
#
_symmetry.space_group_name_H-M   'P 1'
#
loop_
_entity.id
_entity.type
_entity.pdbx_description
1 polymer ?
#
loop_
_entity_poly.entity_id
_entity_poly.type
_entity_poly.pdbx_seq_one_letter_code
_entity_poly.pdbx_strand_id
1 'polypeptide(L)'
;MRTKETKRAARRVTKHADGTVYVAWVLWLIGMSEPKIAAVLLKRPKQISGIVTRSPFANRSAMTDGQRQAALDELASVRFGEDGKPIDGGILDKVPMKIIPLQGKQRKARSSNGGNRTGHSR
;
A
#
# COMPACT_ATOMS: atom_id res chain seq x y z
N MET A 1 -23.04 18.92 -12.66
CA MET A 1 -22.69 18.09 -11.49
C MET A 1 -22.14 16.74 -11.98
N ARG A 2 -20.81 16.60 -12.05
CA ARG A 2 -20.10 15.40 -12.56
C ARG A 2 -19.02 14.99 -11.55
N THR A 3 -19.28 13.97 -10.74
CA THR A 3 -18.26 13.19 -10.00
C THR A 3 -18.92 11.96 -9.34
N LYS A 4 -19.46 11.03 -10.15
CA LYS A 4 -19.87 9.69 -9.65
C LYS A 4 -19.02 8.55 -10.21
N GLU A 5 -17.92 8.87 -10.90
CA GLU A 5 -17.21 7.89 -11.73
C GLU A 5 -15.99 7.22 -11.08
N THR A 6 -15.59 7.63 -9.87
CA THR A 6 -14.45 6.98 -9.17
C THR A 6 -14.86 5.81 -8.28
N LYS A 7 -16.15 5.64 -7.95
CA LYS A 7 -16.60 4.60 -6.99
C LYS A 7 -16.81 3.20 -7.62
N ARG A 8 -16.69 3.07 -8.94
CA ARG A 8 -17.12 1.85 -9.68
C ARG A 8 -15.98 0.97 -10.20
N ALA A 9 -14.74 1.43 -10.19
CA ALA A 9 -13.60 0.68 -10.73
C ALA A 9 -13.07 -0.44 -9.79
N ALA A 10 -13.44 -0.42 -8.50
CA ALA A 10 -12.90 -1.37 -7.51
C ALA A 10 -13.67 -2.70 -7.40
N ARG A 11 -14.77 -2.88 -8.15
CA ARG A 11 -15.66 -4.05 -8.01
C ARG A 11 -15.30 -5.21 -8.95
N ARG A 12 -14.00 -5.45 -9.18
CA ARG A 12 -13.52 -6.71 -9.77
C ARG A 12 -13.41 -7.74 -8.65
N VAL A 13 -14.39 -8.64 -8.62
CA VAL A 13 -14.52 -9.80 -7.74
C VAL A 13 -13.15 -10.44 -7.48
N THR A 14 -12.58 -10.17 -6.32
CA THR A 14 -11.47 -10.96 -5.80
C THR A 14 -12.08 -12.07 -4.95
N LYS A 15 -11.58 -13.30 -5.10
CA LYS A 15 -12.04 -14.48 -4.31
C LYS A 15 -11.80 -14.37 -2.79
N HIS A 16 -11.33 -13.22 -2.32
CA HIS A 16 -10.99 -12.96 -0.92
C HIS A 16 -12.05 -12.04 -0.31
N ALA A 17 -12.40 -12.27 0.96
CA ALA A 17 -13.26 -11.35 1.69
C ALA A 17 -12.64 -9.93 1.67
N ASP A 18 -13.47 -8.91 1.49
CA ASP A 18 -13.04 -7.52 1.35
C ASP A 18 -12.09 -7.09 2.49
N GLY A 19 -12.30 -7.58 3.70
CA GLY A 19 -11.40 -7.39 4.85
C GLY A 19 -9.99 -7.95 4.68
N THR A 20 -9.83 -9.11 4.05
CA THR A 20 -8.49 -9.68 3.78
C THR A 20 -7.71 -8.82 2.80
N VAL A 21 -8.39 -8.31 1.77
CA VAL A 21 -7.78 -7.42 0.77
C VAL A 21 -7.38 -6.11 1.42
N TYR A 22 -8.28 -5.53 2.23
CA TYR A 22 -8.04 -4.31 2.96
C TYR A 22 -6.81 -4.42 3.88
N VAL A 23 -6.76 -5.44 4.74
CA VAL A 23 -5.63 -5.66 5.66
C VAL A 23 -4.33 -5.86 4.90
N ALA A 24 -4.35 -6.61 3.80
CA ALA A 24 -3.17 -6.82 2.97
C ALA A 24 -2.62 -5.50 2.40
N TRP A 25 -3.50 -4.61 1.92
CA TRP A 25 -3.09 -3.30 1.39
C TRP A 25 -2.53 -2.38 2.47
N VAL A 26 -3.18 -2.33 3.65
CA VAL A 26 -2.70 -1.53 4.79
C VAL A 26 -1.31 -1.98 5.23
N LEU A 27 -1.12 -3.27 5.50
CA LEU A 27 0.17 -3.80 5.95
C LEU A 27 1.26 -3.64 4.87
N TRP A 28 0.88 -3.74 3.60
CA TRP A 28 1.77 -3.48 2.48
C TRP A 28 2.24 -2.02 2.44
N LEU A 29 1.34 -1.06 2.63
CA LEU A 29 1.68 0.37 2.66
C LEU A 29 2.48 0.74 3.91
N ILE A 30 2.25 0.10 5.07
CA ILE A 30 3.07 0.27 6.28
C ILE A 30 4.53 -0.15 6.04
N GLY A 31 4.76 -1.11 5.14
CA GLY A 31 6.09 -1.56 4.74
C GLY A 31 6.39 -3.02 5.09
N MET A 32 5.36 -3.79 5.47
CA MET A 32 5.51 -5.21 5.79
C MET A 32 5.79 -6.04 4.53
N SER A 33 6.67 -7.03 4.59
CA SER A 33 6.94 -7.92 3.45
C SER A 33 5.79 -8.92 3.22
N GLU A 34 5.63 -9.42 2.00
CA GLU A 34 4.57 -10.40 1.67
C GLU A 34 4.57 -11.62 2.61
N PRO A 35 5.71 -12.22 3.00
CA PRO A 35 5.72 -13.35 3.94
C PRO A 35 5.19 -12.99 5.33
N LYS A 36 5.47 -11.78 5.82
CA LYS A 36 4.98 -11.32 7.12
C LYS A 36 3.47 -11.06 7.07
N ILE A 37 2.97 -10.46 6.00
CA ILE A 37 1.52 -10.27 5.79
C ILE A 37 0.82 -11.63 5.69
N ALA A 38 1.42 -12.59 4.98
CA ALA A 38 0.90 -13.96 4.86
C ALA A 38 0.74 -14.64 6.22
N ALA A 39 1.71 -14.44 7.14
CA ALA A 39 1.63 -14.94 8.50
C ALA A 39 0.50 -14.29 9.30
N VAL A 40 0.32 -12.97 9.21
CA VAL A 40 -0.77 -12.24 9.90
C VAL A 40 -2.15 -12.70 9.41
N LEU A 41 -2.30 -12.93 8.11
CA LEU A 41 -3.58 -13.30 7.49
C LEU A 41 -3.82 -14.82 7.42
N LEU A 42 -2.88 -15.64 7.90
CA LEU A 42 -2.91 -17.10 7.77
C LEU A 42 -3.17 -17.55 6.32
N LYS A 43 -2.50 -16.90 5.36
CA LYS A 43 -2.59 -17.19 3.91
C LYS A 43 -1.26 -17.66 3.34
N ARG A 44 -1.29 -18.22 2.12
CA ARG A 44 -0.08 -18.56 1.39
C ARG A 44 0.59 -17.29 0.83
N PRO A 45 1.92 -17.16 0.84
CA PRO A 45 2.62 -16.01 0.26
C PRO A 45 2.21 -15.69 -1.18
N LYS A 46 1.97 -16.73 -2.01
CA LYS A 46 1.48 -16.58 -3.39
C LYS A 46 0.12 -15.88 -3.49
N GLN A 47 -0.76 -16.06 -2.51
CA GLN A 47 -2.06 -15.36 -2.47
C GLN A 47 -1.86 -13.88 -2.16
N ILE A 48 -1.00 -13.57 -1.18
CA ILE A 48 -0.66 -12.18 -0.84
C ILE A 48 0.00 -11.47 -2.02
N SER A 49 0.97 -12.11 -2.67
CA SER A 49 1.62 -11.57 -3.88
C SER A 49 0.59 -11.20 -4.96
N GLY A 50 -0.41 -12.07 -5.19
CA GLY A 50 -1.50 -11.77 -6.11
C GLY A 50 -2.40 -10.61 -5.67
N ILE A 51 -2.64 -10.44 -4.37
CA ILE A 51 -3.43 -9.32 -3.83
C ILE A 51 -2.69 -7.99 -4.00
N VAL A 52 -1.40 -7.94 -3.63
CA VAL A 52 -0.62 -6.69 -3.69
C VAL A 52 -0.28 -6.30 -5.12
N THR A 53 0.05 -7.25 -6.00
CA THR A 53 0.40 -6.97 -7.40
C THR A 53 -0.80 -6.41 -8.20
N ARG A 54 -2.03 -6.79 -7.83
CA ARG A 54 -3.26 -6.25 -8.45
C ARG A 54 -3.79 -5.00 -7.77
N SER A 55 -3.12 -4.54 -6.70
CA SER A 55 -3.52 -3.34 -5.99
C SER A 55 -2.99 -2.08 -6.69
N PRO A 56 -3.61 -0.91 -6.44
CA PRO A 56 -3.06 0.38 -6.87
C PRO A 56 -1.66 0.66 -6.29
N PHE A 57 -1.27 -0.05 -5.24
CA PHE A 57 -0.04 0.15 -4.47
C PHE A 57 1.05 -0.87 -4.80
N ALA A 58 0.92 -1.65 -5.88
CA ALA A 58 1.87 -2.70 -6.25
C ALA A 58 3.33 -2.21 -6.27
N ASN A 59 3.54 -0.98 -6.76
CA ASN A 59 4.87 -0.36 -6.83
C ASN A 59 5.20 0.54 -5.63
N ARG A 60 4.93 0.07 -4.40
CA ARG A 60 5.19 0.84 -3.17
C ARG A 60 6.63 1.34 -3.04
N SER A 61 7.59 0.63 -3.62
CA SER A 61 9.02 0.96 -3.57
C SER A 61 9.38 2.20 -4.38
N ALA A 62 8.51 2.60 -5.31
CA ALA A 62 8.64 3.83 -6.07
C ALA A 62 7.87 5.01 -5.43
N MET A 63 7.02 4.74 -4.43
CA MET A 63 6.28 5.78 -3.72
C MET A 63 7.20 6.47 -2.69
N THR A 64 7.05 7.78 -2.56
CA THR A 64 7.65 8.51 -1.45
C THR A 64 6.97 8.16 -0.14
N ASP A 65 7.64 8.42 0.98
CA ASP A 65 7.06 8.24 2.30
C ASP A 65 5.75 9.07 2.47
N GLY A 66 5.71 10.29 1.94
CA GLY A 66 4.48 11.10 1.92
C GLY A 66 3.34 10.49 1.10
N GLN A 67 3.64 9.94 -0.09
CA GLN A 67 2.63 9.26 -0.92
C GLN A 67 2.09 7.99 -0.24
N ARG A 68 2.95 7.24 0.45
CA ARG A 68 2.54 6.04 1.20
C ARG A 68 1.65 6.40 2.38
N GLN A 69 1.99 7.46 3.12
CA GLN A 69 1.17 7.92 4.25
C GLN A 69 -0.19 8.45 3.76
N ALA A 70 -0.23 9.26 2.70
CA ALA A 70 -1.49 9.73 2.13
C ALA A 70 -2.41 8.58 1.69
N ALA A 71 -1.86 7.56 1.02
CA ALA A 71 -2.60 6.36 0.64
C ALA A 71 -3.09 5.55 1.86
N LEU A 72 -2.31 5.54 2.94
CA LEU A 72 -2.68 4.90 4.20
C LEU A 72 -3.83 5.64 4.89
N ASP A 73 -3.80 6.98 4.88
CA ASP A 73 -4.84 7.83 5.46
C ASP A 73 -6.16 7.69 4.66
N GLU A 74 -6.09 7.62 3.33
CA GLU A 74 -7.24 7.33 2.48
C GLU A 74 -7.87 5.97 2.84
N LEU A 75 -7.07 4.92 3.03
CA LEU A 75 -7.58 3.61 3.47
C LEU A 75 -8.14 3.65 4.89
N ALA A 76 -7.54 4.41 5.80
CA ALA A 76 -8.05 4.56 7.16
C ALA A 76 -9.45 5.19 7.17
N SER A 77 -9.73 6.12 6.25
CA SER A 77 -11.04 6.78 6.14
C SER A 77 -12.19 5.84 5.80
N VAL A 78 -11.92 4.68 5.18
CA VAL A 78 -12.91 3.68 4.77
C VAL A 78 -12.89 2.42 5.63
N ARG A 79 -12.18 2.44 6.77
CA ARG A 79 -11.98 1.27 7.64
C ARG A 79 -13.29 0.71 8.22
N PHE A 80 -14.22 1.59 8.54
CA PHE A 80 -15.49 1.24 9.17
C PHE A 80 -16.61 1.21 8.13
N GLY A 81 -17.38 0.12 8.13
CA GLY A 81 -18.56 -0.03 7.28
C GLY A 81 -19.73 0.83 7.75
N GLU A 82 -20.83 0.81 6.98
CA GLU A 82 -22.07 1.54 7.32
C GLU A 82 -22.71 1.05 8.64
N ASP A 83 -22.39 -0.17 9.06
CA ASP A 83 -22.80 -0.78 10.32
C ASP A 83 -21.89 -0.40 11.51
N GLY A 84 -20.89 0.47 11.30
CA GLY A 84 -19.93 0.89 12.30
C GLY A 84 -18.89 -0.17 12.66
N LYS A 85 -18.86 -1.31 11.96
CA LYS A 85 -17.89 -2.38 12.24
C LYS A 85 -16.62 -2.22 11.40
N PRO A 86 -15.45 -2.57 11.95
CA PRO A 86 -14.21 -2.57 11.18
C PRO A 86 -14.26 -3.65 10.11
N ILE A 87 -13.99 -3.27 8.86
CA ILE A 87 -13.92 -4.20 7.71
C ILE A 87 -12.78 -5.22 7.91
N ASP A 88 -11.76 -4.88 8.67
CA ASP A 88 -10.65 -5.75 9.04
C ASP A 88 -10.95 -6.74 10.18
N GLY A 89 -12.15 -6.71 10.77
CA GLY A 89 -12.50 -7.59 11.89
C GLY A 89 -11.66 -7.38 13.16
N GLY A 90 -11.05 -6.19 13.31
CA GLY A 90 -10.22 -5.82 14.46
C GLY A 90 -8.74 -6.22 14.34
N ILE A 91 -8.32 -6.82 13.22
CA ILE A 91 -6.92 -7.24 12.99
C ILE A 91 -5.96 -6.04 13.11
N LEU A 92 -6.40 -4.85 12.71
CA LEU A 92 -5.57 -3.65 12.68
C LEU A 92 -5.66 -2.80 13.95
N ASP A 93 -6.43 -3.19 14.97
CA ASP A 93 -6.59 -2.41 16.21
C ASP A 93 -5.27 -2.23 16.97
N LYS A 94 -4.34 -3.18 16.82
CA LYS A 94 -3.02 -3.16 17.45
C LYS A 94 -1.92 -2.66 16.53
N VAL A 95 -2.26 -2.24 15.30
CA VAL A 95 -1.29 -1.84 14.29
C VAL A 95 -1.33 -0.32 14.14
N PRO A 96 -0.23 0.39 14.45
CA PRO A 96 -0.16 1.82 14.18
C PRO A 96 -0.32 2.08 12.68
N MET A 97 -1.26 2.94 12.30
CA MET A 97 -1.47 3.39 10.92
C MET A 97 -0.40 4.42 10.50
N LYS A 98 0.87 4.02 10.64
CA LYS A 98 2.03 4.85 10.35
C LYS A 98 2.99 4.06 9.47
N ILE A 99 3.48 4.71 8.43
CA ILE A 99 4.48 4.09 7.58
C ILE A 99 5.79 3.89 8.34
N ILE A 100 6.41 2.73 8.12
CA ILE A 100 7.79 2.51 8.49
C ILE A 100 8.64 3.03 7.32
N PRO A 101 9.58 3.97 7.56
CA PRO A 101 10.47 4.45 6.51
C PRO A 101 11.23 3.28 5.90
N LEU A 102 11.25 3.20 4.57
CA LEU A 102 12.03 2.19 3.87
C LEU A 102 13.52 2.45 4.13
N GLN A 103 14.23 1.45 4.67
CA GLN A 103 15.68 1.52 4.84
C GLN A 103 16.37 1.50 3.46
N GLY A 104 17.58 2.07 3.35
CA GLY A 104 18.23 2.41 2.06
C GLY A 104 18.30 1.30 0.99
N LYS A 105 18.26 0.00 1.38
CA LYS A 105 18.20 -1.14 0.45
C LYS A 105 16.82 -1.40 -0.18
N GLN A 106 15.76 -0.84 0.40
CA GLN A 106 14.37 -1.02 -0.04
C GLN A 106 13.85 0.15 -0.88
N ARG A 107 14.56 1.28 -0.89
CA ARG A 107 14.26 2.41 -1.76
C ARG A 107 14.85 2.12 -3.13
N LYS A 108 14.04 2.19 -4.19
CA LYS A 108 14.59 2.24 -5.54
C LYS A 108 15.48 3.49 -5.59
N ALA A 109 16.78 3.31 -5.82
CA ALA A 109 17.69 4.43 -5.97
C ALA A 109 17.07 5.39 -7.01
N ARG A 110 16.85 6.65 -6.62
CA ARG A 110 16.63 7.70 -7.61
C ARG A 110 17.89 7.65 -8.46
N SER A 111 17.78 7.20 -9.70
CA SER A 111 18.84 7.39 -10.67
C SER A 111 19.01 8.89 -10.79
N SER A 112 19.93 9.46 -10.02
CA SER A 112 20.47 10.77 -10.26
C SER A 112 21.18 10.64 -11.59
N ASN A 113 20.54 11.12 -12.65
CA ASN A 113 21.18 11.32 -13.93
C ASN A 113 22.27 12.39 -13.71
N GLY A 114 23.45 11.93 -13.31
CA GLY A 114 24.65 12.72 -13.14
C GLY A 114 25.21 13.06 -14.51
N GLY A 115 24.70 14.13 -15.12
CA GLY A 115 25.37 14.83 -16.20
C GLY A 115 26.32 15.87 -15.61
N ASN A 116 27.55 15.45 -15.29
CA ASN A 116 28.65 16.34 -14.95
C ASN A 116 29.43 16.73 -16.22
N ARG A 117 30.13 17.88 -16.17
CA ARG A 117 31.14 18.45 -17.10
C ARG A 117 30.52 19.38 -18.16
N THR A 118 30.96 20.62 -18.32
CA THR A 118 32.33 21.13 -18.26
C THR A 118 32.39 22.59 -17.78
N GLY A 119 33.19 22.84 -16.74
CA GLY A 119 33.88 24.13 -16.61
C GLY A 119 35.10 24.14 -17.53
N HIS A 120 35.26 25.21 -18.28
CA HIS A 120 36.56 25.69 -18.76
C HIS A 120 36.53 27.21 -18.63
N SER A 121 37.24 27.71 -17.61
CA SER A 121 37.82 29.04 -17.64
C SER A 121 38.88 29.10 -18.73
N ARG A 122 38.81 30.11 -19.58
CA ARG A 122 39.92 31.02 -19.91
C ARG A 122 39.35 32.27 -20.54
#